data_AF-T0YPR3-F1
#
_entry.id   AF-T0YPR3-F1
#
_cell.length_a   1.000
_cell.length_b   1.000
_cell.length_c   1.000
_cell.angle_alpha   90.00
_cell.angle_beta   90.00
_cell.angle_gamma   90.00
#
_symmetry.space_group_name_H-M   'P 1'
#
loop_
_entity.id
_entity.type
_entity.pdbx_description
1 polymer ?
#
loop_
_entity_poly.entity_id
_entity_poly.type
_entity_poly.pdbx_seq_one_letter_code
_entity_poly.pdbx_strand_id
1 'polypeptide(L)'
;MELTRAYKFRIYPDEKRQSEINEMLVLAQQFYNKLLEKSIAAYRNGNKKVSMAQFNRFRKEIIQEDKKYLKLYSQTRCEIGYRLLKAYKNFFRRLKEGNKKAGFPRFRSEIDTDQ
;
A
#
# COMPACT_ATOMS: atom_id res chain seq x y z
N MET A 1 -31.18 -40.81 -5.25
CA MET A 1 -30.78 -39.46 -4.81
C MET A 1 -29.31 -39.31 -5.15
N GLU A 2 -28.97 -38.41 -6.09
CA GLU A 2 -27.56 -38.11 -6.36
C GLU A 2 -26.96 -37.33 -5.19
N LEU A 3 -25.83 -37.81 -4.68
CA LEU A 3 -25.06 -37.14 -3.64
C LEU A 3 -24.18 -36.05 -4.27
N THR A 4 -24.54 -34.79 -4.04
CA THR A 4 -23.69 -33.64 -4.39
C THR A 4 -22.45 -33.65 -3.51
N ARG A 5 -21.28 -33.92 -4.11
CA ARG A 5 -19.99 -33.87 -3.40
C ARG A 5 -19.34 -32.51 -3.62
N ALA A 6 -18.99 -31.83 -2.54
CA ALA A 6 -18.20 -30.60 -2.61
C ALA A 6 -16.71 -30.96 -2.53
N TYR A 7 -15.94 -30.54 -3.54
CA TYR A 7 -14.49 -30.71 -3.57
C TYR A 7 -13.79 -29.38 -3.29
N LYS A 8 -12.75 -29.41 -2.45
CA LYS A 8 -11.91 -28.24 -2.14
C LYS A 8 -10.52 -28.47 -2.72
N PHE A 9 -10.15 -27.65 -3.70
CA PHE A 9 -8.83 -27.67 -4.30
C PHE A 9 -8.04 -26.42 -3.88
N ARG A 10 -6.74 -26.59 -3.67
CA ARG A 10 -5.80 -25.49 -3.49
C ARG A 10 -4.95 -25.39 -4.75
N ILE A 11 -5.06 -24.28 -5.45
CA ILE A 11 -4.25 -23.99 -6.63
C ILE A 11 -2.96 -23.33 -6.14
N TYR A 12 -1.82 -23.90 -6.52
CA TYR A 12 -0.51 -23.28 -6.34
C TYR A 12 -0.07 -22.67 -7.67
N PRO A 13 0.57 -21.49 -7.65
CA PRO A 13 1.16 -20.93 -8.86
C PRO A 13 2.33 -21.80 -9.32
N ASP A 14 2.60 -21.79 -10.63
CA ASP A 14 3.88 -22.26 -11.13
C ASP A 14 4.99 -21.21 -10.88
N GLU A 15 6.24 -21.61 -11.10
CA GLU A 15 7.42 -20.77 -10.82
C GLU A 15 7.32 -19.39 -11.47
N LYS A 16 6.86 -19.33 -12.73
CA LYS A 16 6.65 -18.08 -13.45
C LYS A 16 5.64 -17.18 -12.75
N ARG A 17 4.45 -17.71 -12.42
CA ARG A 17 3.40 -16.94 -11.72
C ARG A 17 3.85 -16.51 -10.33
N GLN A 18 4.61 -17.35 -9.63
CA GLN A 18 5.15 -17.01 -8.31
C GLN A 18 6.11 -15.81 -8.41
N SER A 19 7.01 -15.81 -9.40
CA SER A 19 7.91 -14.69 -9.65
C SER A 19 7.15 -13.39 -9.96
N GLU A 20 6.09 -13.45 -10.77
CA GLU A 20 5.25 -12.28 -11.09
C GLU A 20 4.54 -11.75 -9.84
N ILE A 21 3.99 -12.63 -9.00
CA ILE A 21 3.34 -12.25 -7.74
C ILE A 21 4.37 -11.59 -6.80
N ASN A 22 5.56 -12.16 -6.67
CA ASN A 22 6.64 -11.64 -5.84
C ASN A 22 7.05 -10.23 -6.32
N GLU A 23 7.21 -10.02 -7.63
CA GLU A 23 7.50 -8.70 -8.19
C GLU A 23 6.40 -7.69 -7.80
N MET A 24 5.12 -8.06 -7.92
CA MET A 24 4.01 -7.18 -7.57
C MET A 24 3.99 -6.83 -6.08
N LEU A 25 4.32 -7.78 -5.20
CA LEU A 25 4.42 -7.53 -3.76
C LEU A 25 5.53 -6.54 -3.43
N VAL A 26 6.72 -6.73 -4.01
CA VAL A 26 7.86 -5.82 -3.85
C VAL A 26 7.52 -4.42 -4.35
N LEU A 27 6.93 -4.32 -5.56
CA LEU A 27 6.52 -3.03 -6.11
C LEU A 27 5.48 -2.34 -5.23
N ALA A 28 4.49 -3.07 -4.70
CA ALA A 28 3.48 -2.53 -3.81
C ALA A 28 4.09 -2.02 -2.49
N GLN A 29 5.06 -2.74 -1.94
CA GLN A 29 5.80 -2.37 -0.74
C GLN A 29 6.61 -1.08 -0.96
N GLN A 30 7.39 -1.01 -2.05
CA GLN A 30 8.14 0.18 -2.43
C GLN A 30 7.22 1.38 -2.69
N PHE A 31 6.12 1.17 -3.41
CA PHE A 31 5.15 2.23 -3.72
C PHE A 31 4.50 2.80 -2.45
N TYR A 32 4.14 1.93 -1.49
CA TYR A 32 3.66 2.34 -0.17
C TYR A 32 4.70 3.20 0.56
N ASN A 33 5.96 2.76 0.59
CA ASN A 33 7.04 3.47 1.28
C ASN A 33 7.28 4.85 0.68
N LYS A 34 7.35 4.98 -0.66
CA LYS A 34 7.47 6.28 -1.34
C LYS A 34 6.31 7.21 -1.04
N LEU A 35 5.09 6.67 -0.97
CA LEU A 35 3.91 7.46 -0.66
C LEU A 35 3.91 7.96 0.79
N LEU A 36 4.35 7.10 1.73
CA LEU A 36 4.54 7.46 3.13
C LEU A 36 5.61 8.55 3.27
N GLU A 37 6.75 8.40 2.60
CA GLU A 37 7.83 9.39 2.57
C GLU A 37 7.34 10.76 2.10
N LYS A 38 6.68 10.83 0.93
CA LYS A 38 6.09 12.07 0.42
C LYS A 38 5.08 12.69 1.40
N SER A 39 4.29 11.86 2.08
CA SER A 39 3.33 12.35 3.08
C SER A 39 4.01 12.96 4.32
N ILE A 40 5.11 12.36 4.80
CA ILE A 40 5.91 12.88 5.91
C ILE A 40 6.59 14.19 5.51
N ALA A 41 7.19 14.23 4.32
CA ALA A 41 7.82 15.44 3.78
C ALA A 41 6.81 16.59 3.65
N ALA A 42 5.62 16.31 3.14
CA ALA A 42 4.56 17.32 3.03
C ALA A 42 4.15 17.91 4.38
N TYR A 43 4.05 17.07 5.42
CA TYR A 43 3.76 17.53 6.78
C TYR A 43 4.88 18.40 7.34
N ARG A 44 6.14 18.00 7.16
CA ARG A 44 7.32 18.78 7.59
C ARG A 44 7.38 20.15 6.90
N ASN A 45 6.95 20.22 5.64
CA ASN A 45 6.88 21.46 4.86
C ASN A 45 5.64 22.32 5.17
N GLY A 46 4.94 22.08 6.28
CA GLY A 46 3.85 22.93 6.76
C GLY A 46 2.44 22.48 6.34
N ASN A 47 2.28 21.41 5.56
CA ASN A 47 0.95 20.89 5.22
C ASN A 47 0.38 20.05 6.36
N LYS A 48 -0.31 20.70 7.30
CA LYS A 48 -0.85 20.08 8.51
C LYS A 48 -1.92 19.00 8.25
N LYS A 49 -2.57 19.01 7.08
CA LYS A 49 -3.62 18.05 6.71
C LYS A 49 -3.41 17.54 5.29
N VAL A 50 -3.15 16.25 5.14
CA VAL A 50 -3.03 15.63 3.82
C VAL A 50 -4.41 15.16 3.35
N SER A 51 -4.82 15.60 2.17
CA SER A 51 -6.11 15.24 1.54
C SER A 51 -5.96 14.07 0.57
N MET A 52 -7.10 13.51 0.12
CA MET A 52 -7.08 12.49 -0.93
C MET A 52 -6.53 13.05 -2.25
N ALA A 53 -6.86 14.31 -2.58
CA ALA A 53 -6.32 14.98 -3.76
C ALA A 53 -4.78 15.06 -3.71
N GLN A 54 -4.22 15.34 -2.53
CA GLN A 54 -2.78 15.39 -2.34
C GLN A 54 -2.12 14.00 -2.49
N PHE A 55 -2.74 12.94 -1.96
CA PHE A 55 -2.30 11.56 -2.20
C PHE A 55 -2.36 11.19 -3.68
N ASN A 56 -3.41 11.58 -4.40
CA ASN A 56 -3.50 11.35 -5.85
C ASN A 56 -2.40 12.09 -6.62
N ARG A 57 -2.02 13.30 -6.19
CA ARG A 57 -0.88 14.02 -6.75
C ARG A 57 0.42 13.27 -6.49
N PHE A 58 0.70 12.85 -5.25
CA PHE A 58 1.90 12.07 -4.94
C PHE A 58 1.99 10.78 -5.75
N ARG A 59 0.88 10.08 -5.94
CA ARG A 59 0.84 8.88 -6.79
C ARG A 59 1.25 9.19 -8.23
N LYS A 60 0.75 10.28 -8.81
CA LYS A 60 1.15 10.73 -10.16
C LYS A 60 2.64 11.05 -10.22
N GLU A 61 3.16 11.78 -9.23
CA GLU A 61 4.59 12.10 -9.13
C GLU A 61 5.46 10.85 -9.04
N ILE A 62 5.12 9.90 -8.17
CA ILE A 62 5.86 8.63 -8.02
C ILE A 62 5.91 7.85 -9.34
N ILE A 63 4.80 7.82 -10.09
CA ILE A 63 4.73 7.16 -11.41
C ILE A 63 5.55 7.91 -12.46
N GLN A 64 5.59 9.24 -12.38
CA GLN A 64 6.38 10.07 -13.29
C GLN A 64 7.88 9.93 -13.03
N GLU A 65 8.28 9.82 -11.75
CA GLU A 65 9.65 9.55 -11.33
C GLU A 65 10.11 8.16 -11.78
N ASP A 66 9.24 7.15 -11.66
CA ASP A 66 9.57 5.77 -12.04
C ASP A 66 8.34 5.05 -12.61
N LYS A 67 8.38 4.79 -13.93
CA LYS A 67 7.29 4.13 -14.65
C LYS A 67 7.11 2.67 -14.27
N LYS A 68 8.05 2.02 -13.55
CA LYS A 68 7.89 0.62 -13.12
C LYS A 68 6.63 0.39 -12.28
N TYR A 69 6.19 1.41 -11.55
CA TYR A 69 4.96 1.34 -10.75
C TYR A 69 3.69 1.24 -11.61
N LEU A 70 3.76 1.40 -12.94
CA LEU A 70 2.65 1.10 -13.84
C LEU A 70 2.38 -0.40 -13.98
N LYS A 71 3.35 -1.27 -13.64
CA LYS A 71 3.14 -2.72 -13.55
C LYS A 71 2.07 -3.09 -12.51
N LEU A 72 1.94 -2.29 -11.44
CA LEU A 72 0.85 -2.45 -10.48
C LEU A 72 -0.49 -2.06 -11.10
N TYR A 73 -1.48 -2.92 -10.97
CA TYR A 73 -2.86 -2.61 -11.33
C TYR A 73 -3.31 -1.27 -10.73
N SER A 74 -4.06 -0.51 -11.51
CA SER A 74 -4.53 0.83 -11.14
C SER A 74 -5.28 0.83 -9.80
N GLN A 75 -6.13 -0.18 -9.60
CA GLN A 75 -6.89 -0.40 -8.37
C GLN A 75 -5.96 -0.66 -7.16
N THR A 76 -4.93 -1.50 -7.31
CA THR A 76 -3.95 -1.76 -6.25
C THR A 76 -3.26 -0.48 -5.80
N ARG A 77 -2.84 0.37 -6.74
CA ARG A 77 -2.24 1.68 -6.43
C ARG A 77 -3.23 2.62 -5.72
N CYS A 78 -4.50 2.61 -6.12
CA CYS A 78 -5.55 3.38 -5.45
C CYS A 78 -5.74 2.92 -4.00
N GLU A 79 -5.85 1.61 -3.79
CA GLU A 79 -6.07 1.02 -2.47
C GLU A 79 -4.90 1.23 -1.51
N ILE A 80 -3.66 1.13 -2.00
CA ILE A 80 -2.47 1.46 -1.19
C ILE A 80 -2.58 2.91 -0.67
N GLY A 81 -2.92 3.85 -1.54
CA GLY A 81 -3.11 5.26 -1.17
C GLY A 81 -4.26 5.47 -0.18
N TYR A 82 -5.40 4.82 -0.41
CA TYR A 82 -6.56 4.92 0.47
C TYR A 82 -6.27 4.39 1.89
N ARG A 83 -5.69 3.18 1.98
CA ARG A 83 -5.35 2.55 3.26
C ARG A 83 -4.32 3.37 4.03
N LEU A 84 -3.30 3.91 3.35
CA LEU A 84 -2.31 4.76 3.97
C LEU A 84 -2.93 6.08 4.46
N LEU A 85 -3.72 6.77 3.64
CA LEU A 85 -4.40 8.01 4.06
C LEU A 85 -5.32 7.76 5.26
N LYS A 86 -6.06 6.64 5.27
CA LYS A 86 -6.92 6.26 6.40
C LYS A 86 -6.10 6.06 7.67
N ALA A 87 -4.97 5.36 7.61
CA ALA A 87 -4.07 5.17 8.74
C ALA A 87 -3.48 6.51 9.22
N TYR A 88 -3.05 7.36 8.30
CA TYR A 88 -2.52 8.69 8.57
C TYR A 88 -3.54 9.57 9.29
N LYS A 89 -4.78 9.66 8.77
CA LYS A 89 -5.87 10.41 9.42
C LYS A 89 -6.23 9.87 10.80
N ASN A 90 -6.28 8.55 10.96
CA ASN A 90 -6.58 7.91 12.23
C ASN A 90 -5.54 8.24 13.31
N PHE A 91 -4.26 8.36 12.94
CA PHE A 91 -3.22 8.79 13.86
C PHE A 91 -3.52 10.18 14.45
N PHE A 92 -3.75 11.19 13.60
CA PHE A 92 -4.04 12.55 14.08
C PHE A 92 -5.38 12.63 14.83
N ARG A 93 -6.38 11.85 14.41
CA ARG A 93 -7.66 11.75 15.13
C ARG A 93 -7.44 11.26 16.56
N ARG A 94 -6.68 10.18 16.75
CA ARG A 94 -6.38 9.60 18.07
C ARG A 94 -5.54 10.52 18.94
N LEU A 95 -4.60 11.27 18.35
CA LEU A 95 -3.85 12.30 19.06
C LEU A 95 -4.78 13.39 19.61
N LYS A 96 -5.76 13.83 18.81
CA LYS A 96 -6.76 14.83 19.23
C LYS A 96 -7.65 14.30 20.37
N GLU A 97 -7.93 13.00 20.39
CA GLU A 97 -8.71 12.32 21.44
C GLU A 97 -7.90 12.08 22.73
N GLY A 98 -6.64 12.52 22.81
CA GLY A 98 -5.79 12.33 24.01
C GLY A 98 -5.26 10.91 24.19
N ASN A 99 -5.39 10.04 23.17
CA ASN A 99 -4.92 8.66 23.27
C ASN A 99 -3.41 8.57 23.03
N LYS A 100 -2.65 8.30 24.11
CA LYS A 100 -1.18 8.17 24.10
C LYS A 100 -0.66 6.97 23.28
N LYS A 101 -1.51 6.03 22.86
CA LYS A 101 -1.13 4.85 22.05
C LYS A 101 -1.41 5.02 20.55
N ALA A 102 -1.45 6.26 20.04
CA ALA A 102 -1.66 6.51 18.61
C ALA A 102 -0.42 6.08 17.80
N GLY A 103 -0.46 4.90 17.18
CA GLY A 103 0.60 4.44 16.27
C GLY A 103 0.58 5.19 14.93
N PHE A 104 1.75 5.63 14.48
CA PHE A 104 1.95 6.23 13.15
C PHE A 104 2.19 5.15 12.08
N PRO A 105 1.76 5.33 10.81
CA PRO A 105 2.12 4.42 9.72
C PRO A 105 3.64 4.25 9.61
N ARG A 106 4.11 3.01 9.52
CA ARG A 106 5.55 2.71 9.46
C ARG A 106 5.95 2.26 8.06
N PHE A 107 7.20 2.53 7.69
CA PHE A 107 7.80 1.95 6.51
C PHE A 107 7.74 0.42 6.59
N ARG A 108 7.48 -0.20 5.45
CA ARG A 108 7.48 -1.64 5.27
C ARG A 108 8.91 -2.11 5.03
N SER A 109 9.33 -3.16 5.74
CA SER A 109 10.57 -3.86 5.47
C SER A 109 10.56 -4.45 4.06
N GLU A 110 11.74 -4.77 3.56
CA GLU A 110 11.88 -5.53 2.32
C GLU A 110 11.20 -6.89 2.45
N ILE A 111 10.66 -7.36 1.32
CA ILE A 111 9.99 -8.65 1.24
C ILE A 111 11.04 -9.65 0.77
N ASP A 112 11.28 -10.65 1.60
CA ASP A 112 12.06 -11.82 1.20
C ASP A 112 11.22 -12.63 0.20
N THR A 113 11.71 -12.73 -1.04
CA THR A 113 11.03 -13.41 -2.14
C THR A 113 11.60 -14.79 -2.44
N ASP A 114 12.60 -15.23 -1.68
CA ASP A 114 13.31 -16.49 -1.90
C ASP A 114 12.72 -17.66 -1.07
N GLN A 115 11.47 -17.51 -0.59
CA GLN A 115 10.72 -18.52 0.19
C GLN A 115 9.65 -19.23 -0.63
#